data_AF-A0A5D0S881-F1
#
_entry.id   AF-A0A5D0S881-F1
#
_cell.length_a   1.000
_cell.length_b   1.000
_cell.length_c   1.000
_cell.angle_alpha   90.00
_cell.angle_beta   90.00
_cell.angle_gamma   90.00
#
_symmetry.space_group_name_H-M   'P 1'
#
loop_
_entity.id
_entity.type
_entity.pdbx_description
1 polymer ?
#
loop_
_entity_poly.entity_id
_entity_poly.type
_entity_poly.pdbx_seq_one_letter_code
_entity_poly.pdbx_strand_id
1 'polypeptide(L)' 'MNASGRLNHEDILRIRLDVLRREHRDLDAAIHALQERGTAEQLILRRLKKQKLGLKDRIAQIEDELTPDIIA' A
#
# COMPACT_ATOMS: atom_id res chain seq x y z
N MET A 1 1.95 32.21 12.24
CA MET A 1 1.50 31.72 10.92
C MET A 1 2.70 31.74 10.00
N ASN A 2 3.30 30.59 9.67
CA ASN A 2 4.30 30.47 8.61
C ASN A 2 4.06 29.12 7.90
N ALA A 3 2.88 29.00 7.27
CA ALA A 3 2.57 27.88 6.40
C ALA A 3 3.14 28.22 5.01
N SER A 4 4.45 28.04 4.86
CA SER A 4 5.06 28.01 3.53
C SER A 4 4.47 26.79 2.81
N GLY A 5 3.57 27.03 1.85
CA GLY A 5 2.83 26.02 1.08
C GLY A 5 3.67 25.18 0.12
N ARG A 6 4.87 24.75 0.53
CA ARG A 6 5.68 23.78 -0.20
C ARG A 6 5.61 22.46 0.55
N LEU A 7 4.95 21.47 -0.06
CA LEU A 7 5.10 20.08 0.35
C LEU A 7 6.58 19.73 0.23
N ASN A 8 7.21 19.34 1.33
CA ASN A 8 8.57 18.82 1.28
C ASN A 8 8.56 17.35 0.82
N HIS A 9 9.74 16.79 0.55
CA HIS A 9 9.87 15.41 0.08
C HIS A 9 9.22 14.40 1.05
N GLU A 10 9.39 14.59 2.35
CA GLU A 10 8.82 13.75 3.40
C GLU A 10 7.28 13.82 3.41
N ASP A 11 6.69 15.00 3.24
CA ASP A 11 5.25 15.20 3.14
C ASP A 11 4.68 14.46 1.92
N ILE A 12 5.39 14.49 0.79
CA ILE A 12 5.01 13.78 -0.44
C ILE A 12 5.05 12.27 -0.20
N LEU A 13 6.11 11.75 0.44
CA LEU A 13 6.24 10.35 0.78
C LEU A 13 5.13 9.89 1.73
N ARG A 14 4.80 10.68 2.75
CA ARG A 14 3.70 10.39 3.69
C ARG A 14 2.34 10.33 2.99
N ILE A 15 2.05 11.30 2.11
CA ILE A 15 0.82 11.28 1.31
C ILE A 15 0.76 10.02 0.44
N ARG A 16 1.88 9.68 -0.22
CA ARG A 16 1.97 8.49 -1.07
C ARG A 16 1.80 7.20 -0.27
N LEU A 17 2.40 7.13 0.92
CA LEU A 17 2.26 6.01 1.84
C LEU A 17 0.80 5.79 2.24
N ASP A 18 0.08 6.87 2.58
CA ASP A 18 -1.34 6.79 2.95
C ASP A 18 -2.22 6.29 1.79
N VAL A 19 -1.94 6.76 0.57
CA VAL A 19 -2.63 6.27 -0.64
C VAL A 19 -2.38 4.78 -0.82
N LEU A 20 -1.12 4.33 -0.78
CA LEU A 20 -0.77 2.92 -0.97
C LEU A 20 -1.36 2.03 0.14
N ARG A 21 -1.36 2.49 1.39
CA ARG A 21 -1.99 1.78 2.52
C ARG A 21 -3.49 1.66 2.35
N ARG A 22 -4.15 2.66 1.78
CA ARG A 22 -5.58 2.60 1.46
C ARG A 22 -5.85 1.60 0.33
N GLU A 23 -5.13 1.69 -0.78
CA GLU A 23 -5.23 0.74 -1.89
C GLU A 23 -4.99 -0.70 -1.44
N HIS A 24 -3.99 -0.93 -0.57
CA HIS A 24 -3.70 -2.25 -0.02
C HIS A 24 -4.86 -2.80 0.82
N ARG A 25 -5.53 -1.97 1.62
CA ARG A 25 -6.72 -2.37 2.40
C ARG A 25 -7.92 -2.66 1.50
N ASP A 26 -8.15 -1.84 0.49
CA ASP A 26 -9.24 -2.03 -0.46
C ASP A 26 -9.05 -3.34 -1.25
N LEU A 27 -7.80 -3.64 -1.62
CA LEU A 27 -7.45 -4.87 -2.29
C LEU A 27 -7.61 -6.10 -1.38
N ASP A 28 -7.35 -5.97 -0.09
CA ASP A 28 -7.61 -7.03 0.89
C ASP A 28 -9.10 -7.34 1.02
N ALA A 29 -9.94 -6.31 1.11
CA ALA A 29 -11.39 -6.46 1.13
C ALA A 29 -11.92 -7.12 -0.16
N ALA A 30 -11.38 -6.73 -1.32
CA ALA A 30 -11.71 -7.35 -2.60
C ALA A 30 -11.32 -8.84 -2.65
N ILE A 31 -10.14 -9.19 -2.12
CA ILE A 31 -9.70 -10.58 -2.01
C ILE A 31 -10.66 -11.38 -1.11
N HIS A 32 -11.04 -10.84 0.05
CA HIS A 32 -11.96 -11.50 0.97
C HIS A 32 -13.33 -11.76 0.32
N ALA A 33 -13.91 -10.73 -0.31
CA ALA A 33 -15.19 -10.85 -1.00
C ALA A 33 -15.16 -11.85 -2.17
N LEU A 34 -14.01 -12.00 -2.83
CA LEU A 34 -13.81 -12.98 -3.90
C LEU A 34 -13.68 -14.42 -3.34
N GLN A 35 -13.01 -14.57 -2.20
CA GLN A 35 -12.88 -15.89 -1.55
C GLN A 35 -14.22 -16.45 -1.09
N GLU A 36 -15.13 -15.59 -0.64
CA GLU A 36 -16.49 -15.99 -0.25
C GLU A 36 -17.36 -16.46 -1.43
N ARG A 37 -17.05 -16.04 -2.66
CA ARG A 37 -17.80 -16.38 -3.88
C ARG A 37 -17.46 -17.74 -4.48
N GLY A 38 -16.31 -18.34 -4.13
CA GLY A 38 -15.97 -19.74 -4.46
C GLY A 38 -14.79 -19.95 -5.43
N THR A 39 -14.59 -21.20 -5.85
CA THR A 39 -13.39 -21.69 -6.57
C THR A 39 -13.26 -21.26 -8.04
N ALA A 40 -14.31 -20.72 -8.66
CA ALA A 40 -14.28 -20.31 -10.07
C ALA A 40 -13.33 -19.11 -10.33
N GLU A 41 -12.94 -18.37 -9.29
CA GLU A 41 -12.19 -17.12 -9.43
C GLU A 41 -10.72 -17.24 -9.00
N GLN A 42 -10.17 -18.47 -8.92
CA GLN A 42 -8.79 -18.71 -8.47
C GLN A 42 -7.72 -17.90 -9.23
N LEU A 43 -7.88 -17.71 -10.55
CA LEU A 43 -6.94 -16.91 -11.34
C LEU A 43 -6.98 -15.43 -10.95
N ILE A 44 -8.18 -14.89 -10.73
CA ILE A 44 -8.38 -13.51 -10.28
C ILE A 44 -7.79 -13.35 -8.88
N LEU A 45 -8.07 -14.29 -7.98
CA LEU A 45 -7.53 -14.31 -6.63
C LEU A 45 -5.99 -14.28 -6.62
N ARG A 46 -5.35 -15.10 -7.47
CA ARG A 46 -3.88 -15.12 -7.62
C ARG A 46 -3.35 -13.76 -8.10
N ARG A 47 -4.03 -13.13 -9.07
CA ARG A 47 -3.65 -11.80 -9.59
C ARG A 47 -3.80 -10.70 -8.53
N LEU A 48 -4.88 -10.72 -7.75
CA LEU A 48 -5.09 -9.75 -6.67
C LEU A 48 -4.05 -9.93 -5.55
N LYS A 49 -3.75 -11.17 -5.14
CA LYS A 49 -2.70 -11.45 -4.16
C LYS A 49 -1.32 -10.98 -4.62
N LYS A 50 -0.98 -11.16 -5.90
CA LYS A 50 0.27 -10.64 -6.48
C LYS A 50 0.32 -9.11 -6.45
N GLN A 51 -0.79 -8.44 -6.78
CA GLN A 51 -0.88 -6.98 -6.68
C GLN A 51 -0.73 -6.52 -5.23
N LYS A 52 -1.35 -7.23 -4.26
CA LYS A 52 -1.25 -6.93 -2.84
C LYS A 52 0.19 -7.03 -2.34
N LEU A 53 0.91 -8.06 -2.76
CA LEU A 53 2.33 -8.21 -2.44
C LEU A 53 3.15 -7.02 -2.99
N GLY A 54 2.95 -6.65 -4.25
CA GLY A 54 3.65 -5.49 -4.83
C GLY A 54 3.33 -4.15 -4.16
N LEU A 55 2.10 -3.97 -3.66
CA LEU A 55 1.74 -2.81 -2.84
C LEU A 55 2.46 -2.84 -1.49
N LYS A 56 2.50 -3.99 -0.83
CA LYS A 56 3.24 -4.18 0.43
C LYS A 56 4.72 -3.85 0.25
N ASP A 57 5.35 -4.32 -0.81
CA ASP A 57 6.78 -4.06 -1.07
C ASP A 57 7.05 -2.56 -1.29
N ARG A 58 6.17 -1.86 -2.00
CA ARG A 58 6.26 -0.39 -2.18
C ARG A 58 6.03 0.39 -0.90
N ILE A 59 5.10 -0.08 -0.06
CA ILE A 59 4.84 0.50 1.27
C ILE A 59 6.12 0.38 2.11
N ALA A 60 6.71 -0.82 2.18
CA ALA A 60 7.94 -1.07 2.91
C ALA A 60 9.09 -0.17 2.42
N GLN A 61 9.26 -0.02 1.10
CA GLN A 61 10.29 0.86 0.54
C GLN A 61 10.13 2.33 0.97
N ILE A 62 8.90 2.85 1.00
CA ILE A 62 8.62 4.22 1.43
C ILE A 62 8.74 4.36 2.95
N GLU A 63 8.34 3.34 3.70
CA GLU A 63 8.54 3.29 5.15
C GLU A 63 10.03 3.29 5.50
N ASP A 64 10.85 2.50 4.82
CA ASP A 64 12.31 2.48 4.98
C ASP A 64 12.95 3.84 4.66
N GLU A 65 12.45 4.54 3.64
CA GLU A 65 12.90 5.89 3.28
C GLU A 65 12.50 6.95 4.33
N LEU A 66 11.34 6.78 4.97
CA LEU A 66 10.83 7.66 6.03
C LEU A 66 11.42 7.34 7.42
N THR A 67 11.78 6.09 7.68
CA THR A 67 12.34 5.62 8.95
C THR A 67 13.64 4.84 8.72
N PRO A 68 14.73 5.53 8.37
CA PRO A 68 15.99 4.88 7.97
C PRO A 68 16.74 4.16 9.11
N ASP A 69 16.25 4.18 10.36
CA ASP A 69 17.05 3.89 11.57
C ASP A 69 16.47 2.75 12.46
N ILE A 70 15.83 1.73 11.88
CA ILE A 70 15.21 0.63 12.67
C ILE A 70 15.62 -0.78 12.19
N ILE A 71 16.36 -0.92 11.08
CA ILE A 71 16.82 -2.22 10.56
C ILE A 71 18.33 -2.18 10.28
N ALA A 72 19.14 -2.22 11.35
CA ALA A 72 20.57 -2.53 11.35
C ALA A 72 20.91 -3.51 12.46
#